data_AF-A0A969T4W1-F1
#
_entry.id   AF-A0A969T4W1-F1
#
_cell.length_a   1.000
_cell.length_b   1.000
_cell.length_c   1.000
_cell.angle_alpha   90.00
_cell.angle_beta   90.00
_cell.angle_gamma   90.00
#
_symmetry.space_group_name_H-M   'P 1'
#
loop_
_entity.id
_entity.type
_entity.pdbx_description
1 polymer ?
#
loop_
_entity_poly.entity_id
_entity_poly.type
_entity_poly.pdbx_seq_one_letter_code
_entity_poly.pdbx_strand_id
1 'polypeptide(L)'
;MKTKRTLAYQFIIIGVLALFLPVIRAQEAISYFGYPVLKERSIEYSTQKKALKSSLELPFFDDFSGNSFLPNQDKWTDNYAFISGMYPLNPPSIGVATLDAISNTGEFYSSAGYGNTFSADTLTSQPINLNYPGDNTIY
;
A
#
# COMPACT_ATOMS: atom_id res chain seq x y z
N MET A 1 -3.81 1.35 -68.02
CA MET A 1 -2.45 1.56 -67.44
C MET A 1 -2.40 2.58 -66.28
N LYS A 2 -3.25 3.62 -66.26
CA LYS A 2 -3.29 4.63 -65.17
C LYS A 2 -3.77 4.09 -63.79
N THR A 3 -4.69 3.14 -63.77
CA THR A 3 -5.30 2.58 -62.55
C THR A 3 -4.31 1.79 -61.68
N LYS A 4 -3.44 0.99 -62.31
CA LYS A 4 -2.41 0.20 -61.60
C LYS A 4 -1.36 1.08 -60.91
N ARG A 5 -1.02 2.23 -61.52
CA ARG A 5 -0.09 3.20 -60.92
C ARG A 5 -0.70 3.89 -59.70
N THR A 6 -1.99 4.21 -59.76
CA THR A 6 -2.71 4.85 -58.63
C THR A 6 -2.80 3.92 -57.42
N LEU A 7 -3.07 2.64 -57.66
CA LEU A 7 -3.10 1.62 -56.61
C LEU A 7 -1.73 1.49 -55.91
N ALA A 8 -0.64 1.51 -56.68
CA ALA A 8 0.71 1.42 -56.13
C ALA A 8 1.06 2.61 -55.21
N TYR A 9 0.66 3.83 -55.58
CA TYR A 9 0.86 5.00 -54.71
C TYR A 9 0.04 4.91 -53.41
N GLN A 10 -1.19 4.37 -53.47
CA GLN A 10 -1.99 4.16 -52.26
C GLN A 10 -1.31 3.20 -51.28
N PHE A 11 -0.75 2.09 -51.77
CA PHE A 11 0.01 1.17 -50.92
C PHE A 11 1.27 1.79 -50.32
N ILE A 12 1.99 2.61 -51.10
CA ILE A 12 3.18 3.32 -50.60
C ILE A 12 2.78 4.35 -49.52
N ILE A 13 1.72 5.12 -49.74
CA ILE A 13 1.24 6.12 -48.77
C ILE A 13 0.79 5.45 -47.47
N ILE A 14 0.08 4.32 -47.54
CA ILE A 14 -0.34 3.56 -46.35
C ILE A 14 0.91 3.01 -45.61
N GLY A 15 1.89 2.48 -46.34
CA GLY A 15 3.14 2.00 -45.76
C GLY A 15 3.93 3.11 -45.06
N VAL A 16 4.00 4.31 -45.66
CA VAL A 16 4.66 5.47 -45.06
C VAL A 16 3.89 5.98 -43.84
N LEU A 17 2.55 6.04 -43.89
CA LEU A 17 1.72 6.43 -42.75
C LEU A 17 1.86 5.46 -41.57
N ALA A 18 2.03 4.15 -41.84
CA ALA A 18 2.26 3.15 -40.81
C ALA A 18 3.60 3.32 -40.08
N LEU A 19 4.61 3.94 -40.72
CA LEU A 19 5.91 4.25 -40.09
C LEU A 19 5.84 5.46 -39.14
N PHE A 20 4.80 6.28 -39.25
CA PHE A 20 4.59 7.47 -38.40
C PHE A 20 3.54 7.26 -37.32
N LEU A 21 2.98 6.06 -37.16
CA LEU A 21 2.17 5.75 -35.99
C LEU A 21 3.09 5.77 -34.76
N PRO A 22 2.92 6.72 -33.81
CA PRO A 22 3.67 6.63 -32.56
C PRO A 22 3.30 5.29 -31.94
N VAL A 23 4.32 4.52 -31.53
CA VAL A 23 4.09 3.36 -30.67
C VAL A 23 3.52 3.93 -29.37
N ILE A 24 2.20 4.01 -29.29
CA ILE A 24 1.48 4.43 -28.09
C ILE A 24 1.80 3.35 -27.06
N ARG A 25 2.83 3.61 -26.25
CA ARG A 25 3.15 2.82 -25.05
C ARG A 25 2.15 3.22 -23.96
N ALA A 26 0.88 2.90 -24.20
CA ALA A 26 -0.17 2.91 -23.18
C ALA A 26 -0.32 1.52 -22.54
N GLN A 27 0.68 0.65 -22.69
CA GLN A 27 0.70 -0.61 -21.98
C GLN A 27 0.91 -0.32 -20.49
N GLU A 28 0.02 -0.83 -19.65
CA GLU A 28 0.12 -0.72 -18.21
C GLU A 28 1.47 -1.27 -17.75
N ALA A 29 2.29 -0.40 -17.16
CA ALA A 29 3.44 -0.87 -16.42
C ALA A 29 2.93 -1.46 -15.12
N ILE A 30 2.97 -2.79 -15.00
CA ILE A 30 2.81 -3.45 -13.71
C ILE A 30 4.08 -3.14 -12.93
N SER A 31 4.09 -1.98 -12.25
CA SER A 31 5.06 -1.76 -11.17
C SER A 31 4.79 -2.85 -10.16
N TYR A 32 5.84 -3.57 -9.75
CA TYR A 32 5.73 -4.56 -8.67
C TYR A 32 5.10 -3.82 -7.48
N PHE A 33 3.86 -4.18 -7.14
CA PHE A 33 3.08 -3.50 -6.11
C PHE A 33 3.61 -4.02 -4.77
N GLY A 34 4.55 -3.28 -4.22
CA GLY A 34 5.32 -3.63 -3.04
C GLY A 34 6.18 -2.45 -2.66
N TYR A 35 6.49 -2.30 -1.37
CA TYR A 35 7.29 -1.18 -0.88
C TYR A 35 8.76 -1.65 -0.73
N PRO A 36 9.64 -1.46 -1.74
CA PRO A 36 11.01 -1.98 -1.69
C PRO A 36 11.82 -1.43 -0.50
N VAL A 37 11.48 -0.22 -0.04
CA VAL A 37 12.04 0.41 1.17
C VAL A 37 11.85 -0.43 2.44
N LEU A 38 10.83 -1.29 2.47
CA LEU A 38 10.54 -2.12 3.64
C LEU A 38 11.43 -3.35 3.74
N LYS A 39 11.95 -3.85 2.63
CA LYS A 39 12.82 -5.02 2.64
C LYS A 39 14.07 -4.76 3.48
N GLU A 40 14.67 -3.58 3.30
CA GLU A 40 15.83 -3.13 4.08
C GLU A 40 15.45 -2.79 5.53
N ARG A 41 14.29 -2.14 5.74
CA ARG A 41 13.90 -1.67 7.08
C ARG A 41 13.28 -2.75 7.97
N SER A 42 12.74 -3.84 7.42
CA SER A 42 12.20 -4.98 8.17
C SER A 42 13.25 -5.62 9.10
N ILE A 43 14.53 -5.59 8.66
CA ILE A 43 15.69 -6.06 9.41
C ILE A 43 15.98 -5.14 10.62
N GLU A 44 15.81 -3.83 10.46
CA GLU A 44 15.97 -2.84 11.53
C GLU A 44 14.86 -2.97 12.59
N TYR A 45 13.62 -3.26 12.17
CA TYR A 45 12.52 -3.53 13.10
C TYR A 45 12.72 -4.82 13.89
N SER A 46 13.23 -5.88 13.26
CA SER A 46 13.48 -7.17 13.94
C SER A 46 14.54 -7.09 15.05
N THR A 47 15.42 -6.07 15.02
CA THR A 47 16.48 -5.90 16.02
C THR A 47 16.05 -5.07 17.22
N GLN A 48 14.91 -4.36 17.14
CA GLN A 48 14.32 -3.65 18.27
C GLN A 48 13.57 -4.65 19.16
N LYS A 49 14.15 -4.94 20.33
CA LYS A 49 13.56 -5.86 21.32
C LYS A 49 12.21 -5.31 21.78
N LYS A 50 11.13 -5.99 21.35
CA LYS A 50 9.73 -5.65 21.61
C LYS A 50 9.39 -5.80 23.09
N ALA A 51 9.65 -4.76 23.88
CA ALA A 51 9.14 -4.67 25.24
C ALA A 51 7.66 -4.24 25.17
N LEU A 52 6.77 -4.96 25.85
CA LEU A 52 5.42 -4.47 26.09
C LEU A 52 5.52 -3.19 26.91
N LYS A 53 5.04 -2.07 26.35
CA LYS A 53 4.95 -0.80 27.08
C LYS A 53 3.77 -0.85 28.06
N SER A 54 3.77 0.04 29.06
CA SER A 54 2.66 0.21 30.01
C SER A 54 1.31 0.37 29.30
N SER A 55 0.20 -0.04 29.92
CA SER A 55 -1.12 0.04 29.26
C SER A 55 -1.48 1.45 28.85
N LEU A 56 -2.11 1.59 27.69
CA LEU A 56 -2.68 2.83 27.20
C LEU A 56 -3.92 3.20 28.02
N GLU A 57 -4.17 4.49 28.19
CA GLU A 57 -5.38 5.01 28.84
C GLU A 57 -6.42 5.45 27.80
N LEU A 58 -7.68 5.55 28.21
CA LEU A 58 -8.77 6.11 27.41
C LEU A 58 -8.78 7.65 27.48
N PRO A 59 -9.27 8.33 26.41
CA PRO A 59 -9.60 7.77 25.10
C PRO A 59 -8.34 7.42 24.29
N PHE A 60 -8.36 6.28 23.59
CA PHE A 60 -7.30 5.90 22.66
C PHE A 60 -7.55 6.48 21.26
N PHE A 61 -6.54 7.13 20.68
CA PHE A 61 -6.63 7.70 19.33
C PHE A 61 -5.25 7.73 18.63
N ASP A 62 -5.25 7.49 17.33
CA ASP A 62 -4.10 7.68 16.46
C ASP A 62 -4.53 8.19 15.08
N ASP A 63 -3.96 9.31 14.64
CA ASP A 63 -4.22 9.90 13.32
C ASP A 63 -3.13 9.58 12.30
N PHE A 64 -2.14 8.76 12.70
CA PHE A 64 -1.02 8.31 11.87
C PHE A 64 -0.22 9.43 11.22
N SER A 65 -0.23 10.64 11.79
CA SER A 65 0.50 11.81 11.26
C SER A 65 2.00 11.84 11.57
N GLY A 66 2.54 10.77 12.15
CA GLY A 66 3.95 10.67 12.53
C GLY A 66 4.90 10.62 11.33
N ASN A 67 6.19 10.86 11.57
CA ASN A 67 7.23 10.86 10.53
C ASN A 67 7.75 9.44 10.21
N SER A 68 6.89 8.43 10.30
CA SER A 68 7.22 7.01 10.10
C SER A 68 6.21 6.38 9.15
N PHE A 69 6.69 5.46 8.30
CA PHE A 69 5.83 4.62 7.45
C PHE A 69 5.27 3.41 8.20
N LEU A 70 5.56 3.29 9.49
CA LEU A 70 5.10 2.22 10.35
C LEU A 70 4.38 2.79 11.58
N PRO A 71 3.37 2.09 12.10
CA PRO A 71 2.62 2.47 13.29
C PRO A 71 3.51 2.85 14.47
N ASN A 72 3.09 3.83 15.25
CA ASN A 72 3.80 4.24 16.45
C ASN A 72 3.86 3.07 17.44
N GLN A 73 5.06 2.58 17.76
CA GLN A 73 5.26 1.44 18.65
C GLN A 73 4.77 1.67 20.09
N ASP A 74 4.59 2.93 20.49
CA ASP A 74 4.03 3.29 21.79
C ASP A 74 2.52 3.06 21.84
N LYS A 75 1.87 2.95 20.67
CA LYS A 75 0.43 2.75 20.51
C LYS A 75 0.09 1.38 19.94
N TRP A 76 0.97 0.82 19.11
CA TRP A 76 0.75 -0.41 18.35
C TRP A 76 1.87 -1.40 18.62
N THR A 77 1.48 -2.68 18.76
CA THR A 77 2.42 -3.76 19.01
C THR A 77 2.95 -4.36 17.72
N ASP A 78 2.21 -4.39 16.63
CA ASP A 78 2.66 -4.99 15.37
C ASP A 78 3.07 -3.96 14.31
N ASN A 79 3.60 -4.46 13.19
CA ASN A 79 4.10 -3.68 12.06
C ASN A 79 3.66 -4.27 10.71
N TYR A 80 2.46 -4.87 10.67
CA TYR A 80 1.89 -5.44 9.45
C TYR A 80 1.04 -4.43 8.66
N ALA A 81 0.74 -3.26 9.24
CA ALA A 81 0.12 -2.14 8.53
C ALA A 81 1.17 -1.06 8.20
N PHE A 82 0.98 -0.33 7.10
CA PHE A 82 1.86 0.78 6.71
C PHE A 82 1.16 2.12 6.76
N ILE A 83 1.88 3.15 7.19
CA ILE A 83 1.38 4.52 7.15
C ILE A 83 1.70 5.12 5.79
N SER A 84 0.66 5.55 5.08
CA SER A 84 0.77 6.21 3.78
C SER A 84 -0.17 7.39 3.66
N GLY A 85 0.30 8.47 3.03
CA GLY A 85 -0.51 9.63 2.66
C GLY A 85 -1.08 9.58 1.24
N MET A 86 -0.83 8.50 0.49
CA MET A 86 -1.13 8.45 -0.96
C MET A 86 -2.43 7.74 -1.32
N TYR A 87 -2.91 6.82 -0.48
CA TYR A 87 -4.12 6.04 -0.74
C TYR A 87 -5.46 6.73 -0.44
N PRO A 88 -5.60 7.56 0.61
CA PRO A 88 -6.91 8.08 0.96
C PRO A 88 -7.35 9.23 0.05
N LEU A 89 -8.64 9.25 -0.28
CA LEU A 89 -9.28 10.38 -0.95
C LEU A 89 -9.75 11.39 0.12
N ASN A 90 -9.20 12.61 0.10
CA ASN A 90 -9.50 13.69 1.04
C ASN A 90 -9.43 13.26 2.53
N PRO A 91 -8.28 12.74 3.00
CA PRO A 91 -8.16 12.32 4.39
C PRO A 91 -8.27 13.52 5.35
N PRO A 92 -8.76 13.29 6.58
CA PRO A 92 -8.79 14.32 7.62
C PRO A 92 -7.41 14.63 8.23
N SER A 93 -6.40 13.79 7.99
CA SER A 93 -4.99 13.96 8.42
C SER A 93 -4.02 13.49 7.33
N ILE A 94 -2.71 13.63 7.54
CA ILE A 94 -1.66 13.40 6.54
C ILE A 94 -1.23 11.92 6.39
N GLY A 95 -1.72 11.02 7.24
CA GLY A 95 -1.35 9.61 7.23
C GLY A 95 -2.53 8.68 7.44
N VAL A 96 -2.48 7.51 6.82
CA VAL A 96 -3.46 6.44 6.95
C VAL A 96 -2.75 5.10 7.04
N ALA A 97 -3.15 4.26 8.01
CA ALA A 97 -2.71 2.88 8.07
C ALA A 97 -3.39 2.05 6.98
N THR A 98 -2.61 1.41 6.11
CA THR A 98 -3.09 0.55 5.04
C THR A 98 -3.06 -0.92 5.48
N LEU A 99 -4.12 -1.64 5.10
CA LEU A 99 -4.27 -3.09 5.24
C LEU A 99 -4.52 -3.63 3.81
N ASP A 100 -3.47 -3.61 2.99
CA ASP A 100 -3.48 -3.80 1.54
C ASP A 100 -3.00 -5.19 1.08
N ALA A 101 -2.80 -6.12 2.03
CA ALA A 101 -2.26 -7.46 1.84
C ALA A 101 -0.81 -7.47 1.33
N ILE A 102 -0.05 -6.42 1.63
CA ILE A 102 1.41 -6.38 1.47
C ILE A 102 2.03 -6.66 2.84
N SER A 103 2.82 -7.72 2.93
CA SER A 103 3.46 -8.12 4.18
C SER A 103 4.52 -7.13 4.65
N ASN A 104 5.01 -7.31 5.88
CA ASN A 104 6.07 -6.51 6.51
C ASN A 104 7.40 -6.45 5.72
N THR A 105 7.61 -7.32 4.73
CA THR A 105 8.76 -7.33 3.83
C THR A 105 8.55 -6.52 2.54
N GLY A 106 7.34 -5.98 2.34
CA GLY A 106 6.95 -5.27 1.12
C GLY A 106 6.54 -6.16 -0.04
N GLU A 107 6.29 -7.46 0.21
CA GLU A 107 5.82 -8.43 -0.79
C GLU A 107 4.41 -8.93 -0.43
N PHE A 108 3.61 -9.33 -1.42
CA PHE A 108 2.31 -9.97 -1.15
C PHE A 108 2.47 -11.22 -0.29
N TYR A 109 1.49 -11.50 0.55
CA TYR A 109 1.43 -12.78 1.25
C TYR A 109 1.43 -13.94 0.25
N SER A 110 2.16 -15.02 0.54
CA SER A 110 2.23 -16.20 -0.33
C SER A 110 0.86 -16.88 -0.55
N SER A 111 -0.08 -16.65 0.35
CA SER A 111 -1.47 -17.12 0.25
C SER A 111 -2.39 -16.17 -0.52
N ALA A 112 -1.92 -14.99 -0.90
CA ALA A 112 -2.68 -14.02 -1.69
C ALA A 112 -2.92 -14.59 -3.09
N GLY A 113 -4.18 -14.87 -3.40
CA GLY A 113 -4.58 -15.44 -4.68
C GLY A 113 -6.09 -15.44 -4.84
N TYR A 114 -6.56 -15.44 -6.09
CA TYR A 114 -7.98 -15.48 -6.40
C TYR A 114 -8.63 -16.74 -5.82
N GLY A 115 -9.72 -16.58 -5.07
CA GLY A 115 -10.47 -17.67 -4.45
C GLY A 115 -9.89 -18.21 -3.14
N ASN A 116 -8.81 -17.62 -2.62
CA ASN A 116 -8.22 -18.00 -1.33
C ASN A 116 -8.64 -17.01 -0.23
N THR A 117 -9.13 -17.52 0.89
CA THR A 117 -9.31 -16.76 2.12
C THR A 117 -8.11 -16.98 3.03
N PHE A 118 -7.49 -15.92 3.51
CA PHE A 118 -6.33 -15.98 4.40
C PHE A 118 -6.32 -14.80 5.38
N SER A 119 -5.58 -14.93 6.48
CA SER A 119 -5.31 -13.81 7.38
C SER A 119 -4.17 -12.99 6.77
N ALA A 120 -4.45 -11.74 6.42
CA ALA A 120 -3.48 -10.80 5.88
C ALA A 120 -2.95 -9.89 7.00
N ASP A 121 -3.00 -8.58 6.79
CA ASP A 121 -2.49 -7.57 7.70
C ASP A 121 -3.30 -7.49 9.00
N THR A 122 -2.60 -7.19 10.10
CA THR A 122 -3.20 -6.85 11.39
C THR A 122 -2.64 -5.54 11.89
N LEU A 123 -3.44 -4.85 12.69
CA LEU A 123 -3.02 -3.64 13.39
C LEU A 123 -3.47 -3.76 14.85
N THR A 124 -2.54 -4.13 15.72
CA THR A 124 -2.82 -4.54 17.10
C THR A 124 -2.31 -3.48 18.07
N SER A 125 -3.19 -2.89 18.88
CA SER A 125 -2.79 -1.86 19.84
C SER A 125 -1.90 -2.44 20.96
N GLN A 126 -1.26 -1.56 21.72
CA GLN A 126 -0.81 -1.91 23.08
C GLN A 126 -2.05 -2.18 23.96
N PRO A 127 -1.91 -2.91 25.08
CA PRO A 127 -3.03 -3.15 25.99
C PRO A 127 -3.67 -1.83 26.43
N ILE A 128 -4.99 -1.73 26.34
CA ILE A 128 -5.73 -0.55 26.77
C ILE A 128 -6.32 -0.84 28.15
N ASN A 129 -6.08 0.06 29.11
CA ASN A 129 -6.72 0.03 30.41
C ASN A 129 -8.22 0.28 30.22
N LEU A 130 -9.06 -0.64 30.69
CA LEU A 130 -10.52 -0.49 30.69
C LEU A 130 -11.08 -0.41 32.12
N ASN A 131 -10.23 -0.40 33.14
CA ASN A 131 -10.64 -0.38 34.53
C ASN A 131 -10.90 1.06 35.02
N TYR A 132 -12.08 1.58 34.70
CA TYR A 132 -12.56 2.89 35.14
C TYR A 132 -13.84 2.74 35.99
N PRO A 133 -13.72 2.28 37.25
CA PRO A 133 -14.88 2.02 38.08
C PRO A 133 -15.70 3.29 38.33
N GLY A 134 -17.01 3.21 38.10
CA GLY A 134 -17.94 4.33 38.27
C GLY A 134 -18.13 5.20 37.04
N ASP A 135 -17.35 5.00 35.97
CA ASP A 135 -17.58 5.61 34.68
C ASP A 135 -18.48 4.71 33.82
N ASN A 136 -19.74 5.12 33.67
CA ASN A 136 -20.73 4.38 32.87
C ASN A 136 -20.73 4.79 31.40
N THR A 137 -19.77 5.59 30.94
CA THR A 137 -19.66 6.01 29.52
C THR A 137 -18.69 5.15 28.72
N ILE A 138 -17.96 4.27 29.41
CA ILE A 138 -17.00 3.32 28.83
C ILE A 138 -17.74 1.98 28.65
N TYR A 139 -18.01 1.61 27.39
CA TYR A 139 -18.69 0.38 26.99
C TYR A 139 -17.81 -0.47 26.07
#